data_AF-A0A9X3UES7-F1
#
_entry.id   AF-A0A9X3UES7-F1
#
_cell.length_a   1.000
_cell.length_b   1.000
_cell.length_c   1.000
_cell.angle_alpha   90.00
_cell.angle_beta   90.00
_cell.angle_gamma   90.00
#
_symmetry.space_group_name_H-M   'P 1'
#
loop_
_entity.id
_entity.type
_entity.pdbx_description
1 polymer ?
#
loop_
_entity_poly.entity_id
_entity_poly.type
_entity_poly.pdbx_seq_one_letter_code
_entity_poly.pdbx_strand_id
1 'polypeptide(L)'
;MTNSHDHDHDNHFDPMTARVKALETILTEKGLIEPEAIDAIVDTYQNKVGPQNGARVVAKAWANKDFAQWLRDDATAAIASLGFTGRQGEHMRAVFNGPQTHNLVVCTLCSCYPWSVLGLPPVWYKSPPYRSRAVMDPRGVLEEFGVTLGNDVNIRVWDSTAELRYLVVPQRPDGTDDLDEDALAALVTRDSMIGTGFARPVT
;
A
#
# COMPACT_ATOMS: atom_id res chain seq x y z
N MET A 1 28.34 -3.89 -51.27
CA MET A 1 28.20 -5.03 -50.35
C MET A 1 27.39 -4.55 -49.17
N THR A 2 26.10 -4.88 -49.16
CA THR A 2 25.17 -4.59 -48.07
C THR A 2 25.43 -5.59 -46.95
N ASN A 3 26.15 -5.17 -45.91
CA ASN A 3 26.26 -5.94 -44.67
C ASN A 3 24.95 -5.80 -43.89
N SER A 4 24.02 -6.70 -44.18
CA SER A 4 22.89 -7.00 -43.31
C SER A 4 23.41 -7.91 -42.19
N HIS A 5 23.84 -7.32 -41.07
CA HIS A 5 24.10 -8.08 -39.86
C HIS A 5 22.78 -8.26 -39.11
N ASP A 6 22.06 -9.34 -39.43
CA ASP A 6 21.05 -9.89 -38.53
C ASP A 6 21.79 -10.31 -37.24
N HIS A 7 21.51 -9.60 -36.15
CA HIS A 7 21.94 -10.02 -34.82
C HIS A 7 20.99 -11.11 -34.35
N ASP A 8 21.33 -12.36 -34.66
CA ASP A 8 20.72 -13.53 -34.04
C ASP A 8 21.05 -13.45 -32.54
N HIS A 9 20.09 -13.02 -31.73
CA HIS A 9 20.27 -12.96 -30.28
C HIS A 9 20.18 -14.39 -29.75
N ASP A 10 21.28 -14.92 -29.19
CA ASP A 10 21.46 -16.27 -28.63
C ASP A 10 20.46 -16.70 -27.54
N ASN A 11 19.46 -15.87 -27.19
CA ASN A 11 18.33 -16.29 -26.38
C ASN A 11 17.03 -15.64 -26.85
N HIS A 12 15.93 -16.37 -26.68
CA HIS A 12 14.57 -15.95 -27.04
C HIS A 12 13.93 -15.01 -26.00
N PHE A 13 14.67 -14.60 -24.96
CA PHE A 13 14.16 -13.75 -23.89
C PHE A 13 14.36 -12.28 -24.25
N ASP A 14 13.45 -11.42 -23.78
CA ASP A 14 13.73 -9.99 -23.80
C ASP A 14 14.93 -9.66 -22.87
N PRO A 15 15.60 -8.52 -23.06
CA PRO A 15 16.82 -8.19 -22.32
C PRO A 15 16.66 -8.19 -20.79
N MET A 16 15.48 -7.85 -20.25
CA MET A 16 15.27 -7.86 -18.80
C MET A 16 15.04 -9.28 -18.29
N THR A 17 14.24 -10.07 -18.99
CA THR A 17 14.04 -11.49 -18.64
C THR A 17 15.37 -12.26 -18.69
N ALA A 18 16.20 -12.03 -19.71
CA ALA A 18 17.52 -12.65 -19.81
C ALA A 18 18.42 -12.30 -18.60
N ARG A 19 18.43 -11.03 -18.17
CA ARG A 19 19.21 -10.57 -17.00
C ARG A 19 18.71 -11.15 -15.69
N VAL A 20 17.38 -11.22 -15.50
CA VAL A 20 16.78 -11.80 -14.28
C VAL A 20 17.14 -13.28 -14.18
N LYS A 21 16.98 -14.04 -15.27
CA LYS A 21 17.36 -15.46 -15.31
C LYS A 21 18.83 -15.68 -15.03
N ALA A 22 19.71 -14.90 -15.66
CA ALA A 22 21.14 -15.00 -15.42
C ALA A 22 21.52 -14.73 -13.95
N LEU A 23 20.86 -13.75 -13.31
CA LEU A 23 21.06 -13.43 -11.89
C LEU A 23 20.57 -14.57 -10.98
N GLU A 24 19.38 -15.11 -11.25
CA GLU A 24 18.83 -16.25 -10.51
C GLU A 24 19.73 -17.49 -10.61
N THR A 25 20.20 -17.82 -11.82
CA THR A 25 21.13 -18.94 -12.05
C THR A 25 22.40 -18.77 -11.23
N ILE A 26 23.10 -17.63 -11.37
CA ILE A 26 24.41 -17.46 -10.71
C ILE A 26 24.29 -17.39 -9.18
N LEU A 27 23.21 -16.83 -8.64
CA LEU A 27 22.98 -16.78 -7.19
C LEU A 27 22.64 -18.16 -6.63
N THR A 28 21.88 -18.98 -7.39
CA THR A 28 21.55 -20.35 -7.02
C THR A 28 22.79 -21.25 -7.05
N GLU A 29 23.58 -21.20 -8.13
CA GLU A 29 24.82 -21.98 -8.27
C GLU A 29 25.85 -21.64 -7.18
N LYS A 30 25.85 -20.39 -6.69
CA LYS A 30 26.68 -19.95 -5.56
C LYS A 30 26.11 -20.33 -4.19
N GLY A 31 24.92 -20.92 -4.10
CA GLY A 31 24.24 -21.25 -2.85
C GLY A 31 23.81 -20.02 -2.04
N LEU A 32 23.59 -18.88 -2.69
CA LEU A 32 23.18 -17.63 -2.03
C LEU A 32 21.65 -17.46 -1.95
N ILE A 33 20.91 -18.19 -2.79
CA ILE A 33 19.46 -18.25 -2.78
C ILE A 33 19.01 -19.71 -2.95
N GLU A 34 17.82 -19.99 -2.46
CA GLU A 34 17.09 -21.23 -2.71
C GLU A 34 15.84 -20.89 -3.53
N PRO A 35 15.61 -21.52 -4.70
CA PRO A 35 14.42 -21.24 -5.53
C PRO A 35 13.10 -21.39 -4.76
N GLU A 36 12.99 -22.40 -3.90
CA GLU A 36 11.81 -22.63 -3.05
C GLU A 36 11.54 -21.46 -2.09
N ALA A 37 12.60 -20.80 -1.59
CA ALA A 37 12.45 -19.61 -0.75
C ALA A 37 11.95 -18.40 -1.56
N ILE A 38 12.34 -18.28 -2.83
CA ILE A 38 11.81 -17.25 -3.74
C ILE A 38 10.33 -17.50 -4.00
N ASP A 39 9.94 -18.74 -4.32
CA ASP A 39 8.54 -19.12 -4.52
C ASP A 39 7.68 -18.81 -3.30
N ALA A 40 8.18 -19.11 -2.09
CA ALA A 40 7.49 -18.78 -0.84
C ALA A 40 7.29 -17.26 -0.64
N ILE A 41 8.28 -16.43 -1.04
CA ILE A 41 8.15 -14.97 -0.99
C ILE A 41 7.12 -14.49 -2.01
N VAL A 42 7.13 -15.01 -3.24
CA VAL A 42 6.16 -14.67 -4.28
C VAL A 42 4.74 -15.01 -3.81
N ASP A 43 4.50 -16.24 -3.35
CA ASP A 43 3.19 -16.68 -2.86
C ASP A 43 2.70 -15.83 -1.68
N THR A 44 3.60 -15.45 -0.77
CA THR A 44 3.27 -14.59 0.37
C THR A 44 2.65 -13.27 -0.08
N TYR A 45 3.26 -12.56 -1.01
CA TYR A 45 2.78 -11.24 -1.44
C TYR A 45 1.75 -11.28 -2.57
N GLN A 46 1.63 -12.41 -3.27
CA GLN A 46 0.63 -12.59 -4.31
C GLN A 46 -0.71 -13.06 -3.73
N ASN A 47 -0.70 -13.96 -2.74
CA ASN A 47 -1.90 -14.67 -2.30
C ASN A 47 -2.24 -14.48 -0.81
N LYS A 48 -1.25 -14.23 0.06
CA LYS A 48 -1.46 -14.24 1.52
C LYS A 48 -1.58 -12.85 2.14
N VAL A 49 -0.80 -11.89 1.66
CA VAL A 49 -0.72 -10.53 2.22
C VAL A 49 -1.29 -9.52 1.23
N GLY A 50 -2.27 -8.73 1.69
CA GLY A 50 -2.94 -7.74 0.85
C GLY A 50 -3.81 -6.76 1.66
N PRO A 51 -4.49 -5.84 0.97
CA PRO A 51 -5.27 -4.76 1.59
C PRO A 51 -6.43 -5.24 2.47
N GLN A 52 -6.87 -6.50 2.35
CA GLN A 52 -7.85 -7.10 3.25
C GLN A 52 -7.40 -7.07 4.72
N ASN A 53 -6.09 -7.09 4.99
CA ASN A 53 -5.55 -7.00 6.35
C ASN A 53 -5.83 -5.62 6.95
N GLY A 54 -5.46 -4.56 6.22
CA GLY A 54 -5.76 -3.18 6.60
C GLY A 54 -7.26 -2.91 6.72
N ALA A 55 -8.07 -3.49 5.84
CA ALA A 55 -9.53 -3.36 5.90
C ALA A 55 -10.09 -3.89 7.24
N ARG A 56 -9.58 -5.02 7.74
CA ARG A 56 -9.95 -5.57 9.05
C ARG A 56 -9.49 -4.68 10.20
N VAL A 57 -8.29 -4.10 10.11
CA VAL A 57 -7.80 -3.11 11.10
C VAL A 57 -8.75 -1.91 11.17
N VAL A 58 -9.11 -1.34 10.03
CA VAL A 58 -9.99 -0.16 9.94
C VAL A 58 -11.41 -0.49 10.43
N ALA A 59 -11.99 -1.61 9.99
CA ALA A 59 -13.32 -2.03 10.41
C ALA A 59 -13.40 -2.23 11.94
N LYS A 60 -12.38 -2.88 12.52
CA LYS A 60 -12.28 -3.03 13.97
C LYS A 60 -12.19 -1.68 14.69
N ALA A 61 -11.43 -0.73 14.15
CA ALA A 61 -11.34 0.63 14.70
C ALA A 61 -12.67 1.40 14.58
N TRP A 62 -13.46 1.15 13.53
CA TRP A 62 -14.80 1.73 13.41
C TRP A 62 -15.81 1.13 14.39
N ALA A 63 -15.71 -0.16 14.68
CA ALA A 63 -16.63 -0.89 15.56
C ALA A 63 -16.25 -0.78 17.06
N ASN A 64 -14.97 -0.58 17.37
CA ASN A 64 -14.45 -0.60 18.74
C ASN A 64 -13.63 0.66 19.05
N LYS A 65 -14.18 1.53 19.91
CA LYS A 65 -13.54 2.80 20.32
C LYS A 65 -12.22 2.60 21.08
N ASP A 66 -12.13 1.56 21.90
CA ASP A 66 -10.90 1.27 22.66
C ASP A 66 -9.80 0.80 21.73
N PHE A 67 -10.13 -0.06 20.75
CA PHE A 67 -9.19 -0.45 19.69
C PHE A 67 -8.80 0.75 18.82
N ALA A 68 -9.74 1.64 18.49
CA ALA A 68 -9.44 2.86 17.74
C ALA A 68 -8.47 3.77 18.51
N GLN A 69 -8.63 3.90 19.82
CA GLN A 69 -7.72 4.67 20.66
C GLN A 69 -6.35 3.99 20.73
N TRP A 70 -6.30 2.68 20.96
CA TRP A 70 -5.04 1.94 20.95
C TRP A 70 -4.30 2.04 19.60
N LEU A 71 -5.02 1.96 18.49
CA LEU A 71 -4.48 2.13 17.14
C LEU A 71 -3.89 3.55 16.92
N ARG A 72 -4.42 4.59 17.59
CA ARG A 72 -3.84 5.95 17.55
C ARG A 72 -2.53 6.01 18.35
N ASP A 73 -2.51 5.37 19.50
CA ASP A 73 -1.42 5.50 20.47
C ASP A 73 -0.24 4.58 20.12
N ASP A 74 -0.51 3.35 19.69
CA ASP A 74 0.47 2.37 19.23
C ASP A 74 -0.12 1.49 18.12
N ALA A 75 -0.02 2.00 16.90
CA ALA A 75 -0.52 1.28 15.73
C ALA A 75 0.23 -0.03 15.48
N THR A 76 1.51 -0.13 15.87
CA THR A 76 2.29 -1.34 15.67
C THR A 76 1.73 -2.48 16.51
N ALA A 77 1.52 -2.23 17.81
CA ALA A 77 0.97 -3.24 18.71
C ALA A 77 -0.48 -3.59 18.38
N ALA A 78 -1.32 -2.58 18.07
CA ALA A 78 -2.73 -2.81 17.72
C ALA A 78 -2.89 -3.64 16.42
N ILE A 79 -2.07 -3.38 15.40
CA ILE A 79 -2.09 -4.15 14.15
C ILE A 79 -1.53 -5.56 14.39
N ALA A 80 -0.46 -5.70 15.19
CA ALA A 80 0.11 -6.99 15.55
C ALA A 80 -0.86 -7.88 16.33
N SER A 81 -1.77 -7.31 17.14
CA SER A 81 -2.78 -8.08 17.87
C SER A 81 -3.78 -8.82 16.95
N LEU A 82 -3.85 -8.44 15.68
CA LEU A 82 -4.64 -9.12 14.64
C LEU A 82 -3.82 -10.11 13.82
N GLY A 83 -2.55 -10.33 14.18
CA GLY A 83 -1.63 -11.22 13.49
C GLY A 83 -0.94 -10.58 12.28
N PHE A 84 -1.15 -9.30 12.02
CA PHE A 84 -0.53 -8.60 10.90
C PHE A 84 0.80 -8.02 11.34
N THR A 85 1.90 -8.69 10.99
CA THR A 85 3.27 -8.27 11.32
C THR A 85 4.18 -8.55 10.13
N GLY A 86 5.45 -8.13 10.23
CA GLY A 86 6.49 -8.51 9.28
C GLY A 86 7.04 -7.34 8.48
N ARG A 87 7.63 -7.68 7.33
CA ARG A 87 8.47 -6.77 6.54
C ARG A 87 7.70 -5.53 6.10
N GLN A 88 8.39 -4.38 6.12
CA GLN A 88 7.83 -3.10 5.71
C GLN A 88 6.56 -2.75 6.50
N GLY A 89 6.52 -3.12 7.77
CA GLY A 89 5.40 -2.93 8.70
C GLY A 89 5.83 -3.06 10.17
N GLU A 90 7.14 -2.99 10.42
CA GLU A 90 7.77 -3.13 11.73
C GLU A 90 7.46 -1.94 12.63
N HIS A 91 7.26 -0.76 12.05
CA HIS A 91 6.90 0.47 12.74
C HIS A 91 5.74 1.17 12.03
N MET A 92 4.54 0.98 12.57
CA MET A 92 3.30 1.50 12.01
C MET A 92 2.84 2.77 12.73
N ARG A 93 2.22 3.66 11.97
CA ARG A 93 1.45 4.79 12.47
C ARG A 93 0.12 4.89 11.74
N ALA A 94 -0.97 4.85 12.50
CA ALA A 94 -2.31 5.09 11.95
C ALA A 94 -2.62 6.59 11.96
N VAL A 95 -3.11 7.13 10.85
CA VAL A 95 -3.47 8.54 10.70
C VAL A 95 -4.95 8.63 10.35
N PHE A 96 -5.74 9.20 11.25
CA PHE A 96 -7.19 9.18 11.14
C PHE A 96 -7.68 10.40 10.35
N ASN A 97 -8.52 10.14 9.36
CA ASN A 97 -9.30 11.19 8.72
C ASN A 97 -10.43 11.64 9.64
N GLY A 98 -10.88 12.87 9.45
CA GLY A 98 -12.00 13.47 10.17
C GLY A 98 -12.62 14.62 9.38
N PRO A 99 -13.64 15.31 9.93
CA PRO A 99 -14.40 16.32 9.19
C PRO A 99 -13.56 17.46 8.61
N GLN A 100 -12.45 17.82 9.28
CA GLN A 100 -11.56 18.92 8.89
C GLN A 100 -10.15 18.47 8.49
N THR A 101 -9.89 17.16 8.41
CA THR A 101 -8.54 16.65 8.08
C THR A 101 -8.62 15.39 7.22
N HIS A 102 -7.94 15.44 6.08
CA HIS A 102 -7.74 14.32 5.18
C HIS A 102 -6.25 14.00 5.10
N ASN A 103 -5.87 12.75 5.33
CA ASN A 103 -4.48 12.30 5.25
C ASN A 103 -4.23 11.64 3.89
N LEU A 104 -3.04 11.86 3.33
CA LEU A 104 -2.56 11.26 2.09
C LEU A 104 -1.15 10.74 2.31
N VAL A 105 -0.85 9.50 1.89
CA VAL A 105 0.46 8.86 2.11
C VAL A 105 1.23 8.76 0.81
N VAL A 106 2.52 9.09 0.83
CA VAL A 106 3.42 8.98 -0.32
C VAL A 106 4.81 8.53 0.13
N CYS A 107 5.63 8.04 -0.80
CA CYS A 107 7.07 7.93 -0.64
C CYS A 107 7.72 8.64 -1.82
N THR A 108 8.10 9.90 -1.64
CA THR A 108 8.63 10.72 -2.73
C THR A 108 9.93 10.15 -3.29
N LEU A 109 10.75 9.52 -2.44
CA LEU A 109 12.08 9.02 -2.80
C LEU A 109 12.07 7.67 -3.52
N CYS A 110 11.09 6.80 -3.25
CA CYS A 110 11.04 5.47 -3.88
C CYS A 110 9.62 4.89 -3.92
N SER A 111 9.26 4.08 -2.92
CA SER A 111 8.06 3.24 -2.92
C SER A 111 7.70 2.66 -1.54
N CYS A 112 8.25 3.20 -0.44
CA CYS A 112 7.98 2.73 0.92
C CYS A 112 6.46 2.64 1.19
N TYR A 113 6.01 1.50 1.71
CA TYR A 113 4.58 1.17 1.80
C TYR A 113 4.34 0.10 2.88
N PRO A 114 3.22 0.11 3.62
CA PRO A 114 2.98 -0.81 4.74
C PRO A 114 2.59 -2.23 4.27
N TRP A 115 3.55 -3.09 3.91
CA TRP A 115 3.23 -4.37 3.25
C TRP A 115 2.40 -5.29 4.12
N SER A 116 2.65 -5.35 5.44
CA SER A 116 1.93 -6.22 6.38
C SER A 116 0.40 -6.03 6.36
N VAL A 117 -0.07 -4.82 6.04
CA VAL A 117 -1.50 -4.46 6.02
C VAL A 117 -2.05 -4.14 4.64
N LEU A 118 -1.22 -3.71 3.68
CA LEU A 118 -1.69 -3.29 2.35
C LEU A 118 -1.12 -4.11 1.18
N GLY A 119 -0.25 -5.09 1.44
CA GLY A 119 0.47 -5.83 0.40
C GLY A 119 1.43 -4.94 -0.39
N LEU A 120 1.76 -5.33 -1.63
CA LEU A 120 2.65 -4.55 -2.48
C LEU A 120 1.94 -3.30 -3.05
N PRO A 121 2.65 -2.16 -3.17
CA PRO A 121 2.04 -0.92 -3.65
C PRO A 121 1.65 -1.00 -5.13
N PRO A 122 0.55 -0.35 -5.52
CA PRO A 122 0.14 -0.28 -6.91
C PRO A 122 1.17 0.46 -7.77
N VAL A 123 1.13 0.24 -9.09
CA VAL A 123 2.08 0.83 -10.04
C VAL A 123 2.08 2.37 -9.96
N TRP A 124 0.90 2.98 -9.88
CA TRP A 124 0.76 4.44 -9.81
C TRP A 124 1.44 5.03 -8.57
N TYR A 125 1.41 4.34 -7.42
CA TYR A 125 2.02 4.83 -6.18
C TYR A 125 3.54 4.96 -6.30
N LYS A 126 4.16 4.04 -7.05
CA LYS A 126 5.61 4.00 -7.31
C LYS A 126 6.04 4.98 -8.40
N SER A 127 5.08 5.54 -9.14
CA SER A 127 5.34 6.32 -10.35
C SER A 127 5.75 7.77 -10.04
N PRO A 128 6.61 8.39 -10.86
CA PRO A 128 6.99 9.79 -10.70
C PRO A 128 5.80 10.79 -10.67
N PRO A 129 4.73 10.63 -11.48
CA PRO A 129 3.58 11.54 -11.44
C PRO A 129 2.96 11.67 -10.05
N TYR A 130 2.66 10.54 -9.39
CA TYR A 130 2.11 10.55 -8.03
C TYR A 130 3.13 11.10 -7.03
N ARG A 131 4.35 10.55 -7.06
CA ARG A 131 5.39 10.86 -6.06
C ARG A 131 5.82 12.32 -6.04
N SER A 132 5.86 12.97 -7.20
CA SER A 132 6.20 14.39 -7.28
C SER A 132 5.04 15.29 -6.86
N ARG A 133 3.82 15.01 -7.33
CA ARG A 133 2.69 15.93 -7.14
C ARG A 133 1.98 15.76 -5.82
N ALA A 134 1.97 14.58 -5.20
CA ALA A 134 1.25 14.37 -3.94
C ALA A 134 1.70 15.32 -2.82
N VAL A 135 2.96 15.79 -2.84
CA VAL A 135 3.49 16.76 -1.86
C VAL A 135 3.41 18.23 -2.30
N MET A 136 3.15 18.50 -3.59
CA MET A 136 3.12 19.86 -4.15
C MET A 136 1.70 20.34 -4.42
N ASP A 137 0.87 19.47 -5.00
CA ASP A 137 -0.52 19.71 -5.37
C ASP A 137 -1.37 18.50 -4.99
N PRO A 138 -1.56 18.25 -3.67
CA PRO A 138 -2.34 17.10 -3.21
C PRO A 138 -3.81 17.19 -3.63
N ARG A 139 -4.39 18.39 -3.78
CA ARG A 139 -5.78 18.54 -4.22
C ARG A 139 -5.95 18.11 -5.67
N GLY A 140 -5.11 18.58 -6.59
CA GLY A 140 -5.17 18.16 -7.99
C GLY A 140 -4.91 16.67 -8.17
N VAL A 141 -4.01 16.07 -7.37
CA VAL A 141 -3.84 14.60 -7.36
C VAL A 141 -5.11 13.89 -6.90
N LEU A 142 -5.76 14.34 -5.84
CA LEU A 142 -7.01 13.73 -5.36
C LEU A 142 -8.15 13.87 -6.38
N GLU A 143 -8.24 14.99 -7.09
CA GLU A 143 -9.22 15.18 -8.17
C GLU A 143 -9.06 14.15 -9.30
N GLU A 144 -7.83 13.75 -9.63
CA GLU A 144 -7.57 12.67 -10.62
C GLU A 144 -8.06 11.29 -10.15
N PHE A 145 -8.14 11.08 -8.83
CA PHE A 145 -8.77 9.90 -8.24
C PHE A 145 -10.29 10.05 -8.04
N GLY A 146 -10.88 11.18 -8.46
CA GLY A 146 -12.30 11.48 -8.26
C GLY A 146 -12.65 11.90 -6.83
N VAL A 147 -11.66 12.33 -6.04
CA VAL A 147 -11.85 12.82 -4.67
C VAL A 147 -11.80 14.35 -4.66
N THR A 148 -12.94 14.97 -4.42
CA THR A 148 -13.03 16.42 -4.20
C THR A 148 -13.24 16.72 -2.73
N LEU A 149 -12.39 17.58 -2.17
CA LEU A 149 -12.45 18.02 -0.78
C LEU A 149 -12.81 19.50 -0.70
N GLY A 150 -13.62 19.88 0.28
CA GLY A 150 -13.90 21.28 0.59
C GLY A 150 -12.61 22.08 0.84
N ASN A 151 -12.64 23.38 0.54
CA ASN A 151 -11.49 24.28 0.75
C ASN A 151 -11.12 24.41 2.24
N ASP A 152 -12.05 24.12 3.13
CA ASP A 152 -11.94 24.11 4.58
C ASP A 152 -11.31 22.81 5.15
N VAL A 153 -11.22 21.74 4.35
CA VAL A 153 -10.59 20.48 4.77
C VAL A 153 -9.08 20.57 4.62
N ASN A 154 -8.33 20.41 5.71
CA ASN A 154 -6.87 20.38 5.66
C ASN A 154 -6.37 19.05 5.11
N ILE A 155 -5.45 19.09 4.14
CA ILE A 155 -4.78 17.88 3.67
C ILE A 155 -3.42 17.75 4.36
N ARG A 156 -3.19 16.62 5.03
CA ARG A 156 -1.90 16.26 5.61
C ARG A 156 -1.25 15.17 4.79
N VAL A 157 -0.16 15.53 4.11
CA VAL A 157 0.62 14.59 3.32
C VAL A 157 1.73 13.99 4.17
N TRP A 158 1.77 12.67 4.25
CA TRP A 158 2.76 11.90 5.00
C TRP A 158 3.75 11.28 4.03
N ASP A 159 4.94 11.86 3.95
CA ASP A 159 6.03 11.33 3.15
C ASP A 159 6.84 10.29 3.96
N SER A 160 6.93 9.08 3.42
CA SER A 160 7.56 7.92 4.06
C SER A 160 9.07 7.94 3.80
N THR A 161 9.76 8.90 4.43
CA THR A 161 11.20 9.16 4.27
C THR A 161 12.10 8.38 5.24
N ALA A 162 11.50 7.68 6.21
CA ALA A 162 12.18 6.82 7.18
C ALA A 162 11.50 5.44 7.24
N GLU A 163 11.87 4.60 8.19
CA GLU A 163 11.29 3.26 8.37
C GLU A 163 9.92 3.24 9.07
N LEU A 164 9.32 4.42 9.32
CA LEU A 164 7.91 4.53 9.70
C LEU A 164 7.00 4.28 8.47
N ARG A 165 5.91 3.54 8.69
CA ARG A 165 4.91 3.25 7.66
C ARG A 165 3.53 3.72 8.13
N TYR A 166 2.77 4.32 7.21
CA TYR A 166 1.51 4.97 7.54
C TYR A 166 0.32 4.17 7.00
N LEU A 167 -0.71 4.04 7.83
CA LEU A 167 -2.03 3.55 7.43
C LEU A 167 -3.05 4.67 7.62
N VAL A 168 -3.73 5.10 6.57
CA VAL A 168 -4.87 6.01 6.72
C VAL A 168 -6.06 5.23 7.26
N VAL A 169 -6.67 5.75 8.33
CA VAL A 169 -7.98 5.26 8.80
C VAL A 169 -9.04 6.22 8.23
N PRO A 170 -9.76 5.83 7.16
CA PRO A 170 -10.80 6.67 6.56
C PRO A 170 -11.97 6.88 7.52
N GLN A 171 -12.78 7.90 7.25
CA GLN A 171 -14.04 8.09 7.99
C GLN A 171 -15.01 6.94 7.67
N ARG A 172 -15.73 6.47 8.70
CA ARG A 172 -16.81 5.49 8.55
C ARG A 172 -17.93 6.13 7.72
N PRO A 173 -18.41 5.49 6.64
CA PRO A 173 -19.55 6.00 5.89
C PRO A 173 -20.82 6.06 6.74
N ASP A 174 -21.68 7.04 6.48
CA ASP A 174 -23.01 7.12 7.07
C ASP A 174 -23.88 5.91 6.68
N GLY A 175 -24.90 5.61 7.49
CA GLY A 175 -25.83 4.51 7.21
C GLY A 175 -25.24 3.11 7.43
N THR A 176 -24.14 3.01 8.18
CA THR A 176 -23.45 1.74 8.46
C THR A 176 -23.64 1.23 9.88
N ASP A 177 -24.50 1.87 10.71
CA ASP A 177 -24.60 1.61 12.15
C ASP A 177 -24.87 0.13 12.50
N ASP A 178 -25.69 -0.53 11.69
CA ASP A 178 -26.11 -1.93 11.89
C ASP A 178 -25.17 -2.97 11.25
N LEU A 179 -24.10 -2.52 10.57
CA LEU A 179 -23.16 -3.44 9.92
C LEU A 179 -22.20 -4.07 10.93
N ASP A 180 -21.94 -5.37 10.74
CA ASP A 180 -20.89 -6.09 11.46
C ASP A 180 -19.47 -5.74 10.93
N GLU A 181 -18.44 -6.24 11.61
CA GLU A 181 -17.04 -5.94 11.27
C GLU A 181 -16.66 -6.40 9.85
N ASP A 182 -17.22 -7.53 9.37
CA ASP A 182 -16.92 -8.06 8.04
C ASP A 182 -17.58 -7.22 6.94
N ALA A 183 -18.83 -6.81 7.14
CA ALA A 183 -19.54 -5.90 6.24
C ALA A 183 -18.88 -4.51 6.21
N LEU A 184 -18.42 -4.01 7.36
CA LEU A 184 -17.64 -2.78 7.44
C LEU A 184 -16.31 -2.89 6.69
N ALA A 185 -15.60 -4.02 6.84
CA ALA A 185 -14.33 -4.25 6.13
C ALA A 185 -14.52 -4.24 4.61
N ALA A 186 -15.66 -4.73 4.10
CA ALA A 186 -15.97 -4.71 2.67
C ALA A 186 -16.11 -3.28 2.07
N LEU A 187 -16.36 -2.27 2.92
CA LEU A 187 -16.42 -0.86 2.51
C LEU A 187 -15.02 -0.23 2.41
N VAL A 188 -14.03 -0.78 3.11
CA VAL A 188 -12.68 -0.23 3.16
C VAL A 188 -11.92 -0.62 1.89
N THR A 189 -11.44 0.38 1.16
CA THR A 189 -10.65 0.17 -0.06
C THR A 189 -9.17 0.42 0.19
N ARG A 190 -8.30 -0.20 -0.62
CA ARG A 190 -6.87 0.13 -0.61
C ARG A 190 -6.64 1.64 -0.74
N ASP A 191 -7.34 2.28 -1.67
CA ASP A 191 -7.15 3.71 -1.95
C ASP A 191 -7.61 4.58 -0.75
N SER A 192 -8.66 4.16 -0.03
CA SER A 192 -9.07 4.82 1.23
C SER A 192 -8.04 4.72 2.35
N MET A 193 -7.24 3.65 2.36
CA MET A 193 -6.16 3.42 3.33
C MET A 193 -4.82 4.06 2.92
N ILE A 194 -4.69 4.50 1.66
CA ILE A 194 -3.60 5.39 1.20
C ILE A 194 -3.99 6.86 1.38
N GLY A 195 -5.29 7.15 1.33
CA GLY A 195 -5.85 8.50 1.34
C GLY A 195 -6.16 9.04 -0.06
N THR A 196 -6.08 8.23 -1.11
CA THR A 196 -6.48 8.60 -2.48
C THR A 196 -7.95 8.32 -2.79
N GLY A 197 -8.71 7.81 -1.83
CA GLY A 197 -10.13 7.51 -1.97
C GLY A 197 -10.89 7.68 -0.66
N PHE A 198 -12.21 7.58 -0.72
CA PHE A 198 -13.05 7.36 0.46
C PHE A 198 -13.36 5.87 0.63
N ALA A 199 -13.82 5.49 1.82
CA ALA A 199 -14.50 4.21 1.98
C ALA A 199 -15.77 4.19 1.12
N ARG A 200 -16.18 3.01 0.65
CA ARG A 200 -17.36 2.86 -0.19
C ARG A 200 -18.61 3.23 0.62
N PRO A 201 -19.56 4.00 0.03
CA PRO A 201 -20.86 4.19 0.66
C PRO A 201 -21.66 2.89 0.67
N VAL A 202 -22.63 2.79 1.56
CA VAL A 202 -23.70 1.77 1.48
C VAL A 202 -24.71 2.25 0.45
N THR A 203 -24.93 1.45 -0.60
CA THR A 203 -26.01 1.67 -1.59
C THR A 203 -27.28 0.96 -1.17
#